data_AF-A0A1E4IEC2-F1
#
_entry.id   AF-A0A1E4IEC2-F1
#
_cell.length_a   1.000
_cell.length_b   1.000
_cell.length_c   1.000
_cell.angle_alpha   90.00
_cell.angle_beta   90.00
_cell.angle_gamma   90.00
#
_symmetry.space_group_name_H-M   'P 1'
#
loop_
_entity.id
_entity.type
_entity.pdbx_description
1 polymer ?
#
loop_
_entity_poly.entity_id
_entity_poly.type
_entity_poly.pdbx_seq_one_letter_code
_entity_poly.pdbx_strand_id
1 'polypeptide(L)'
;MTTQQQTALESLAGRALTEGEVTSIGALVDAWDTQGIADALSVGRTRVEPRLISERGVRALPVLPRSRHALLSELASAATAAPAWLVPTLTAVGVPADDHDAYAADLASAHGWLLNADGLDVGAPAARAMLDMIAIAVPATAAACTAVKALAEHPDPITHMQVALALQGAA
;
A
#
# COMPACT_ATOMS: atom_id res chain seq x y z
N MET A 1 -4.21 31.99 2.80
CA MET A 1 -4.85 30.91 2.01
C MET A 1 -6.37 31.00 2.00
N THR A 2 -7.00 30.99 0.82
CA THR A 2 -8.47 30.98 0.64
C THR A 2 -9.04 29.55 0.64
N THR A 3 -10.36 29.41 0.80
CA THR A 3 -11.04 28.10 0.69
C THR A 3 -10.80 27.44 -0.66
N GLN A 4 -10.79 28.21 -1.75
CA GLN A 4 -10.57 27.68 -3.10
C GLN A 4 -9.14 27.15 -3.27
N GLN A 5 -8.14 27.86 -2.75
CA GLN A 5 -6.74 27.40 -2.73
C GLN A 5 -6.59 26.13 -1.90
N GLN A 6 -7.24 26.06 -0.73
CA GLN A 6 -7.24 24.85 0.08
C GLN A 6 -7.81 23.66 -0.69
N THR A 7 -8.99 23.80 -1.31
CA THR A 7 -9.61 22.72 -2.09
C THR A 7 -8.74 22.28 -3.28
N ALA A 8 -8.03 23.21 -3.93
CA ALA A 8 -7.11 22.89 -5.02
C ALA A 8 -5.90 22.06 -4.54
N LEU A 9 -5.31 22.43 -3.40
CA LEU A 9 -4.21 21.68 -2.79
C LEU A 9 -4.68 20.32 -2.26
N GLU A 10 -5.88 20.22 -1.69
CA GLU A 10 -6.49 18.95 -1.26
C GLU A 10 -6.72 18.01 -2.44
N SER A 11 -7.20 18.55 -3.57
CA SER A 11 -7.37 17.79 -4.81
C SER A 11 -6.03 17.28 -5.36
N LEU A 12 -4.99 18.12 -5.33
CA LEU A 12 -3.65 17.74 -5.74
C LEU A 12 -3.02 16.69 -4.81
N ALA A 13 -3.23 16.82 -3.51
CA ALA A 13 -2.81 15.84 -2.52
C ALA A 13 -3.62 14.53 -2.58
N GLY A 14 -4.82 14.55 -3.16
CA GLY A 14 -5.76 13.43 -3.17
C GLY A 14 -6.35 13.13 -1.79
N ARG A 15 -6.32 14.10 -0.87
CA ARG A 15 -6.88 13.99 0.49
C ARG A 15 -7.15 15.36 1.09
N ALA A 16 -7.96 15.38 2.15
CA ALA A 16 -8.12 16.56 2.98
C ALA A 16 -6.79 16.92 3.69
N LEU A 17 -6.53 18.22 3.83
CA LEU A 17 -5.43 18.73 4.64
C LEU A 17 -5.83 18.70 6.11
N THR A 18 -4.90 18.34 6.98
CA THR A 18 -5.10 18.44 8.43
C THR A 18 -5.05 19.91 8.88
N GLU A 19 -5.61 20.23 10.04
CA GLU A 19 -5.56 21.60 10.59
C GLU A 19 -4.11 22.12 10.74
N GLY A 20 -3.19 21.23 11.13
CA GLY A 20 -1.77 21.55 11.22
C GLY A 20 -1.16 21.90 9.85
N GLU A 21 -1.50 21.13 8.82
CA GLU A 21 -1.04 21.38 7.45
C GLU A 21 -1.65 22.65 6.87
N VAL A 22 -2.94 22.91 7.10
CA VAL A 22 -3.60 24.15 6.68
C VAL A 22 -2.88 25.37 7.26
N THR A 23 -2.48 25.29 8.52
CA THR A 23 -1.74 26.37 9.20
C THR A 23 -0.34 26.54 8.61
N SER A 24 0.44 25.45 8.46
CA SER A 24 1.82 25.53 7.96
C SER A 24 1.89 25.90 6.48
N ILE A 25 1.02 25.32 5.65
CA ILE A 25 0.95 25.58 4.20
C ILE A 25 0.37 26.96 3.93
N GLY A 26 -0.53 27.46 4.77
CA GLY A 26 -1.10 28.80 4.64
C GLY A 26 -0.05 29.89 4.54
N ALA A 27 0.98 29.84 5.40
CA ALA A 27 2.10 30.77 5.36
C ALA A 27 2.92 30.67 4.06
N LEU A 28 3.09 29.45 3.51
CA LEU A 28 3.80 29.22 2.26
C LEU A 28 2.99 29.70 1.05
N VAL A 29 1.67 29.55 1.07
CA VAL A 29 0.75 30.07 0.05
C VAL A 29 0.80 31.60 0.01
N ASP A 30 0.76 32.24 1.18
CA ASP A 30 0.82 33.70 1.26
C ASP A 30 2.19 34.24 0.76
N ALA A 31 3.26 33.45 0.92
CA ALA A 31 4.60 33.74 0.39
C ALA A 31 4.82 33.30 -1.08
N TRP A 32 3.85 32.64 -1.72
CA TRP A 32 4.00 31.99 -3.03
C TRP A 32 5.17 30.98 -3.12
N ASP A 33 5.55 30.35 -2.00
CA ASP A 33 6.60 29.33 -1.94
C ASP A 33 6.08 27.97 -2.43
N THR A 34 5.92 27.84 -3.75
CA THR A 34 5.39 26.62 -4.38
C THR A 34 6.29 25.40 -4.19
N GLN A 35 7.59 25.61 -3.97
CA GLN A 35 8.52 24.53 -3.65
C GLN A 35 8.32 24.03 -2.22
N GLY A 36 8.24 24.94 -1.24
CA GLY A 36 7.96 24.56 0.15
C GLY A 36 6.61 23.83 0.30
N ILE A 37 5.59 24.24 -0.44
CA ILE A 37 4.28 23.56 -0.47
C ILE A 37 4.42 22.16 -1.08
N ALA A 38 5.12 22.05 -2.21
CA ALA A 38 5.36 20.77 -2.87
C ALA A 38 6.11 19.79 -1.95
N ASP A 39 7.15 20.25 -1.25
CA ASP A 39 7.91 19.45 -0.30
C ASP A 39 7.02 18.98 0.86
N ALA A 40 6.21 19.87 1.43
CA ALA A 40 5.29 19.55 2.52
C ALA A 40 4.23 18.51 2.09
N LEU A 41 3.62 18.68 0.92
CA LEU A 41 2.60 17.76 0.41
C LEU A 41 3.17 16.44 -0.10
N SER A 42 4.47 16.39 -0.43
CA SER A 42 5.15 15.18 -0.93
C SER A 42 5.59 14.22 0.17
N VAL A 43 5.57 14.63 1.43
CA VAL A 43 5.98 13.77 2.55
C VAL A 43 5.14 12.50 2.59
N GLY A 44 5.80 11.34 2.51
CA GLY A 44 5.17 10.03 2.57
C GLY A 44 4.33 9.65 1.34
N ARG A 45 4.32 10.47 0.27
CA ARG A 45 3.61 10.12 -0.96
C ARG A 45 4.32 9.01 -1.69
N THR A 46 3.61 7.90 -1.86
CA THR A 46 4.03 6.77 -2.67
C THR A 46 2.93 6.40 -3.64
N ARG A 47 3.30 6.01 -4.85
CA ARG A 47 2.43 5.31 -5.79
C ARG A 47 2.81 3.84 -5.83
N VAL A 48 1.81 2.99 -6.04
CA VAL A 48 1.99 1.54 -6.19
C VAL A 48 2.00 1.21 -7.68
N GLU A 49 3.05 0.52 -8.14
CA GLU A 49 3.16 0.02 -9.50
C GLU A 49 3.16 -1.52 -9.54
N PRO A 50 2.69 -2.15 -10.63
CA PRO A 50 2.80 -3.59 -10.80
C PRO A 50 4.24 -4.07 -10.63
N ARG A 51 4.43 -5.09 -9.78
CA ARG A 51 5.74 -5.64 -9.47
C ARG A 51 5.63 -7.12 -9.18
N LEU A 52 6.18 -7.92 -10.09
CA LEU A 52 6.24 -9.37 -9.95
C LEU A 52 7.36 -9.78 -8.98
N ILE A 53 7.05 -10.70 -8.07
CA ILE A 53 8.01 -11.35 -7.18
C ILE A 53 7.92 -12.88 -7.27
N SER A 54 9.06 -13.56 -7.22
CA SER A 54 9.15 -15.02 -7.09
C SER A 54 9.52 -15.44 -5.66
N GLU A 55 9.45 -16.73 -5.35
CA GLU A 55 9.94 -17.25 -4.07
C GLU A 55 11.37 -16.82 -3.76
N ARG A 56 12.25 -16.83 -4.78
CA ARG A 56 13.63 -16.33 -4.66
C ARG A 56 13.65 -14.87 -4.20
N GLY A 57 12.78 -14.03 -4.76
CA GLY A 57 12.63 -12.64 -4.36
C GLY A 57 12.21 -12.50 -2.90
N VAL A 58 11.23 -13.29 -2.45
CA VAL A 58 10.80 -13.31 -1.03
C VAL A 58 11.96 -13.73 -0.12
N ARG A 59 12.74 -14.74 -0.52
CA ARG A 59 13.93 -15.18 0.20
C ARG A 59 15.04 -14.14 0.22
N ALA A 60 15.09 -13.20 -0.72
CA ALA A 60 16.11 -12.16 -0.76
C ALA A 60 15.75 -10.91 0.06
N LEU A 61 14.53 -10.81 0.62
CA LEU A 61 14.10 -9.62 1.37
C LEU A 61 15.02 -9.32 2.58
N PRO A 62 15.29 -8.04 2.87
CA PRO A 62 16.14 -7.60 3.99
C PRO A 62 15.40 -7.64 5.33
N VAL A 63 14.71 -8.75 5.62
CA VAL A 63 14.02 -9.00 6.89
C VAL A 63 14.54 -10.28 7.52
N LEU A 64 14.22 -10.54 8.79
CA LEU A 64 14.69 -11.74 9.49
C LEU A 64 14.30 -13.03 8.74
N PRO A 65 15.19 -14.03 8.62
CA PRO A 65 14.88 -15.29 7.94
C PRO A 65 13.60 -15.95 8.44
N ARG A 66 13.31 -15.85 9.75
CA ARG A 66 12.10 -16.40 10.38
C ARG A 66 10.81 -15.86 9.75
N SER A 67 10.75 -14.58 9.40
CA SER A 67 9.55 -13.96 8.85
C SER A 67 9.33 -14.33 7.39
N ARG A 68 10.41 -14.40 6.60
CA ARG A 68 10.38 -14.93 5.23
C ARG A 68 9.93 -16.39 5.22
N HIS A 69 10.48 -17.20 6.12
CA HIS A 69 10.11 -18.60 6.26
C HIS A 69 8.65 -18.78 6.68
N ALA A 70 8.17 -18.01 7.67
CA ALA A 70 6.77 -18.05 8.10
C ALA A 70 5.82 -17.73 6.95
N LEU A 71 6.08 -16.67 6.17
CA LEU A 71 5.25 -16.31 5.03
C LEU A 71 5.22 -17.42 3.96
N LEU A 72 6.39 -17.93 3.56
CA LEU A 72 6.46 -18.99 2.55
C LEU A 72 5.81 -20.29 3.04
N SER A 73 5.96 -20.63 4.32
CA SER A 73 5.32 -21.80 4.92
C SER A 73 3.80 -21.67 4.96
N GLU A 74 3.30 -20.47 5.28
CA GLU A 74 1.86 -20.19 5.31
C GLU A 74 1.26 -20.33 3.90
N LEU A 75 1.87 -19.69 2.90
CA LEU A 75 1.42 -19.80 1.51
C LEU A 75 1.48 -21.25 1.01
N ALA A 76 2.55 -21.97 1.31
CA ALA A 76 2.69 -23.38 0.94
C ALA A 76 1.60 -24.26 1.59
N SER A 77 1.29 -24.01 2.87
CA SER A 77 0.20 -24.71 3.56
C SER A 77 -1.16 -24.39 2.94
N ALA A 78 -1.42 -23.10 2.67
CA ALA A 78 -2.68 -22.65 2.11
C ALA A 78 -2.96 -23.19 0.70
N ALA A 79 -1.90 -23.49 -0.07
CA ALA A 79 -2.01 -24.16 -1.37
C ALA A 79 -2.58 -25.58 -1.28
N THR A 80 -2.52 -26.22 -0.10
CA THR A 80 -3.04 -27.58 0.12
C THR A 80 -4.40 -27.61 0.80
N ALA A 81 -4.66 -26.68 1.72
CA ALA A 81 -5.92 -26.56 2.43
C ALA A 81 -6.12 -25.13 2.93
N ALA A 82 -7.38 -24.67 2.95
CA ALA A 82 -7.72 -23.37 3.51
C ALA A 82 -7.26 -23.26 4.98
N PRO A 83 -6.54 -22.19 5.37
CA PRO A 83 -6.08 -22.04 6.74
C PRO A 83 -7.23 -21.88 7.73
N ALA A 84 -7.10 -22.49 8.91
CA ALA A 84 -8.15 -22.43 9.95
C ALA A 84 -8.43 -20.99 10.45
N TRP A 85 -7.46 -20.09 10.31
CA TRP A 85 -7.62 -18.68 10.68
C TRP A 85 -8.43 -17.86 9.67
N LEU A 86 -8.59 -18.35 8.43
CA LEU A 86 -9.11 -17.55 7.30
C LEU A 86 -10.51 -17.02 7.58
N VAL A 87 -11.47 -17.92 7.80
CA VAL A 87 -12.88 -17.56 8.03
C VAL A 87 -13.05 -16.65 9.26
N PRO A 88 -12.50 -16.96 10.46
CA PRO A 88 -12.58 -16.06 11.61
C PRO A 88 -12.03 -14.66 11.33
N THR A 89 -10.91 -14.56 10.59
CA THR A 89 -10.29 -13.27 10.30
C THR A 89 -11.12 -12.48 9.31
N LEU A 90 -11.62 -13.11 8.23
CA LEU A 90 -12.51 -12.49 7.24
C LEU A 90 -13.81 -11.99 7.89
N THR A 91 -14.43 -12.79 8.76
CA THR A 91 -15.59 -12.36 9.54
C THR A 91 -15.28 -11.17 10.44
N ALA A 92 -14.13 -11.16 11.11
CA ALA A 92 -13.72 -10.06 11.99
C ALA A 92 -13.50 -8.74 11.24
N VAL A 93 -13.04 -8.79 9.98
CA VAL A 93 -12.87 -7.60 9.13
C VAL A 93 -14.13 -7.26 8.31
N GLY A 94 -15.23 -7.99 8.50
CA GLY A 94 -16.53 -7.70 7.87
C GLY A 94 -16.65 -8.15 6.40
N VAL A 95 -15.82 -9.09 5.95
CA VAL A 95 -15.97 -9.68 4.60
C VAL A 95 -17.22 -10.58 4.55
N PRO A 96 -18.12 -10.40 3.57
CA PRO A 96 -19.31 -11.24 3.40
C PRO A 96 -18.97 -12.73 3.30
N ALA A 97 -19.81 -13.59 3.90
CA ALA A 97 -19.58 -15.03 3.92
C ALA A 97 -19.50 -15.65 2.52
N ASP A 98 -20.28 -15.13 1.56
CA ASP A 98 -20.32 -15.61 0.18
C ASP A 98 -18.98 -15.41 -0.55
N ASP A 99 -18.11 -14.51 -0.06
CA ASP A 99 -16.80 -14.23 -0.65
C ASP A 99 -15.68 -15.10 -0.04
N HIS A 100 -15.94 -15.85 1.05
CA HIS A 100 -14.87 -16.55 1.79
C HIS A 100 -14.17 -17.62 0.95
N ASP A 101 -14.92 -18.35 0.13
CA ASP A 101 -14.37 -19.38 -0.75
C ASP A 101 -13.48 -18.77 -1.86
N ALA A 102 -13.84 -17.58 -2.35
CA ALA A 102 -13.01 -16.86 -3.33
C ALA A 102 -11.67 -16.44 -2.72
N TYR A 103 -11.68 -15.91 -1.48
CA TYR A 103 -10.45 -15.61 -0.75
C TYR A 103 -9.59 -16.85 -0.51
N ALA A 104 -10.19 -18.00 -0.21
CA ALA A 104 -9.47 -19.25 -0.05
C ALA A 104 -8.80 -19.71 -1.36
N ALA A 105 -9.51 -19.57 -2.48
CA ALA A 105 -8.97 -19.91 -3.81
C ALA A 105 -7.81 -19.00 -4.23
N ASP A 106 -7.92 -17.70 -4.00
CA ASP A 106 -6.85 -16.72 -4.26
C ASP A 106 -5.61 -17.05 -3.42
N LEU A 107 -5.80 -17.32 -2.12
CA LEU A 107 -4.72 -17.68 -1.22
C LEU A 107 -4.04 -19.00 -1.61
N ALA A 108 -4.79 -20.00 -2.03
CA ALA A 108 -4.25 -21.27 -2.49
C ALA A 108 -3.40 -21.09 -3.78
N SER A 109 -3.79 -20.15 -4.64
CA SER A 109 -3.09 -19.85 -5.89
C SER A 109 -1.77 -19.10 -5.67
N ALA A 110 -1.66 -18.31 -4.61
CA ALA A 110 -0.53 -17.44 -4.33
C ALA A 110 0.83 -18.15 -4.27
N HIS A 111 0.88 -19.34 -3.67
CA HIS A 111 2.12 -20.13 -3.66
C HIS A 111 2.51 -20.60 -5.06
N GLY A 112 1.52 -21.02 -5.88
CA GLY A 112 1.75 -21.40 -7.28
C GLY A 112 2.33 -20.24 -8.08
N TRP A 113 1.80 -19.02 -7.92
CA TRP A 113 2.33 -17.83 -8.59
C TRP A 113 3.79 -17.55 -8.23
N LEU A 114 4.19 -17.72 -6.96
CA LEU A 114 5.59 -17.54 -6.53
C LEU A 114 6.57 -18.54 -7.15
N LEU A 115 6.10 -19.73 -7.50
CA LEU A 115 6.90 -20.80 -8.11
C LEU A 115 7.00 -20.68 -9.63
N ASN A 116 6.02 -20.03 -10.26
CA ASN A 116 5.99 -19.85 -11.71
C ASN A 116 6.83 -18.66 -12.17
N ALA A 117 7.21 -18.66 -13.45
CA ALA A 117 8.01 -17.59 -14.04
C ALA A 117 7.31 -16.21 -14.00
N ASP A 118 5.98 -16.21 -14.01
CA ASP A 118 5.16 -15.00 -13.97
C ASP A 118 5.19 -14.31 -12.59
N GLY A 119 5.44 -15.04 -11.50
CA GLY A 119 5.51 -14.46 -10.15
C GLY A 119 4.16 -13.98 -9.60
N LEU A 120 4.17 -13.57 -8.33
CA LEU A 120 3.07 -12.86 -7.68
C LEU A 120 3.19 -11.36 -7.95
N ASP A 121 2.16 -10.72 -8.51
CA ASP A 121 2.13 -9.25 -8.62
C ASP A 121 1.77 -8.61 -7.28
N VAL A 122 2.75 -8.01 -6.61
CA VAL A 122 2.57 -7.37 -5.30
C VAL A 122 2.12 -5.92 -5.39
N GLY A 123 1.99 -5.38 -6.61
CA GLY A 123 1.33 -4.12 -6.89
C GLY A 123 -0.19 -4.28 -6.98
N ALA A 124 -0.69 -5.47 -7.33
CA ALA A 124 -2.11 -5.73 -7.49
C ALA A 124 -2.88 -5.58 -6.15
N PRO A 125 -4.01 -4.85 -6.11
CA PRO A 125 -4.78 -4.63 -4.88
C PRO A 125 -5.18 -5.93 -4.15
N ALA A 126 -5.60 -6.96 -4.90
CA ALA A 126 -6.00 -8.25 -4.33
C ALA A 126 -4.84 -8.96 -3.62
N ALA A 127 -3.65 -9.01 -4.25
CA ALA A 127 -2.46 -9.60 -3.64
C ALA A 127 -2.05 -8.86 -2.36
N ARG A 128 -2.15 -7.53 -2.35
CA ARG A 128 -1.85 -6.71 -1.17
C ARG A 128 -2.84 -6.97 -0.04
N ALA A 129 -4.14 -7.02 -0.34
CA ALA A 129 -5.18 -7.35 0.64
C ALA A 129 -4.97 -8.73 1.24
N MET A 130 -4.65 -9.74 0.41
CA MET A 130 -4.29 -11.08 0.88
C MET A 130 -3.06 -11.06 1.82
N LEU A 131 -1.99 -10.34 1.46
CA LEU A 131 -0.81 -10.20 2.32
C LEU A 131 -1.14 -9.53 3.67
N ASP A 132 -2.05 -8.56 3.68
CA ASP A 132 -2.55 -7.93 4.90
C ASP A 132 -3.35 -8.90 5.77
N MET A 133 -4.23 -9.71 5.16
CA MET A 133 -4.98 -10.75 5.88
C MET A 133 -4.04 -11.76 6.55
N ILE A 134 -3.00 -12.23 5.83
CA ILE A 134 -1.98 -13.12 6.39
C ILE A 134 -1.22 -12.45 7.54
N ALA A 135 -0.83 -11.18 7.38
CA ALA A 135 -0.10 -10.44 8.40
C ALA A 135 -0.92 -10.23 9.69
N ILE A 136 -2.23 -9.99 9.55
CA ILE A 136 -3.16 -9.86 10.67
C ILE A 136 -3.30 -11.20 11.41
N ALA A 137 -3.57 -12.28 10.66
CA ALA A 137 -3.84 -13.59 11.25
C ALA A 137 -2.60 -14.31 11.77
N VAL A 138 -1.44 -14.10 11.13
CA VAL A 138 -0.18 -14.77 11.44
C VAL A 138 0.92 -13.71 11.65
N PRO A 139 1.00 -13.08 12.85
CA PRO A 139 1.88 -11.93 13.10
C PRO A 139 3.37 -12.15 12.80
N ALA A 140 3.85 -13.41 12.84
CA ALA A 140 5.22 -13.75 12.48
C ALA A 140 5.58 -13.41 11.02
N THR A 141 4.58 -13.32 10.15
CA THR A 141 4.71 -12.98 8.72
C THR A 141 4.73 -11.48 8.46
N ALA A 142 4.26 -10.64 9.40
CA ALA A 142 3.97 -9.23 9.17
C ALA A 142 5.14 -8.45 8.55
N ALA A 143 6.35 -8.62 9.09
CA ALA A 143 7.54 -7.97 8.56
C ALA A 143 7.85 -8.37 7.10
N ALA A 144 7.62 -9.64 6.73
CA ALA A 144 7.79 -10.10 5.36
C ALA A 144 6.68 -9.55 4.45
N CYS A 145 5.41 -9.59 4.86
CA CYS A 145 4.31 -9.01 4.09
C CYS A 145 4.52 -7.51 3.82
N THR A 146 4.93 -6.73 4.83
CA THR A 146 5.28 -5.31 4.66
C THR A 146 6.43 -5.14 3.67
N ALA A 147 7.51 -5.91 3.81
CA ALA A 147 8.66 -5.80 2.93
C ALA A 147 8.34 -6.22 1.48
N VAL A 148 7.48 -7.23 1.28
CA VAL A 148 7.00 -7.64 -0.03
C VAL A 148 6.19 -6.50 -0.67
N LYS A 149 5.23 -5.92 0.05
CA LYS A 149 4.41 -4.80 -0.44
C LYS A 149 5.24 -3.56 -0.79
N ALA A 150 6.28 -3.27 -0.01
CA ALA A 150 7.17 -2.14 -0.24
C ALA A 150 7.95 -2.24 -1.56
N LEU A 151 8.10 -3.43 -2.15
CA LEU A 151 8.77 -3.58 -3.45
C LEU A 151 8.03 -2.94 -4.62
N ALA A 152 6.71 -2.74 -4.47
CA ALA A 152 5.85 -2.11 -5.45
C ALA A 152 5.66 -0.59 -5.19
N GLU A 153 6.22 -0.07 -4.10
CA GLU A 153 6.02 1.31 -3.68
C GLU A 153 7.15 2.20 -4.23
N HIS A 154 6.75 3.24 -4.95
CA HIS A 154 7.66 4.23 -5.52
C HIS A 154 7.32 5.62 -5.00
N PRO A 155 8.30 6.48 -4.68
CA PRO A 155 8.05 7.87 -4.36
C PRO A 155 7.22 8.56 -5.46
N ASP A 156 6.19 9.31 -5.07
CA ASP A 156 5.32 10.06 -5.98
C ASP A 156 5.22 11.53 -5.53
N PRO A 157 6.34 12.28 -5.61
CA PRO A 157 6.36 13.65 -5.14
C PRO A 157 5.52 14.55 -6.05
N ILE A 158 4.79 15.48 -5.42
CA ILE A 158 4.16 16.60 -6.10
C ILE A 158 5.28 17.60 -6.47
N THR A 159 5.23 18.11 -7.69
CA THR A 159 6.19 19.12 -8.17
C THR A 159 5.70 20.54 -7.85
N HIS A 160 6.63 21.47 -7.65
CA HIS A 160 6.30 22.90 -7.48
C HIS A 160 5.46 23.44 -8.66
N MET A 161 5.66 22.89 -9.87
CA MET A 161 4.90 23.28 -11.06
C MET A 161 3.43 22.86 -10.94
N GLN A 162 3.14 21.65 -10.44
CA GLN A 162 1.77 21.22 -10.18
C GLN A 162 1.11 22.09 -9.11
N VAL A 163 1.84 22.49 -8.07
CA VAL A 163 1.34 23.43 -7.06
C VAL A 163 1.05 24.80 -7.67
N ALA A 164 1.97 25.34 -8.47
CA ALA A 164 1.79 26.64 -9.12
C ALA A 164 0.53 26.66 -10.01
N LEU A 165 0.33 25.61 -10.81
CA LEU A 165 -0.86 25.47 -11.65
C LEU A 165 -2.14 25.35 -10.82
N ALA A 166 -2.11 24.57 -9.74
CA ALA A 166 -3.26 24.40 -8.85
C ALA A 166 -3.65 25.74 -8.18
N LEU A 167 -2.69 26.51 -7.71
CA LEU A 167 -2.93 27.81 -7.08
C LEU A 167 -3.39 28.88 -8.08
N GLN A 168 -2.84 28.90 -9.29
CA GLN A 168 -3.27 29.84 -10.35
C GLN A 168 -4.71 29.58 -10.80
N GLY A 169 -5.13 28.33 -10.92
CA GLY A 169 -6.53 27.98 -11.25
C GLY A 169 -7.53 28.26 -10.11
N ALA A 170 -7.03 28.53 -8.90
CA ALA A 170 -7.81 28.79 -7.70
C ALA A 170 -7.82 30.26 -7.25
N ALA A 171 -7.11 31.13 -7.98
CA ALA A 171 -7.03 32.57 -7.74
C ALA A 171 -8.12 33.33 -8.52
#